data_AF-A0A1S4A2E6-F1
#
_entry.id   AF-A0A1S4A2E6-F1
#
_cell.length_a   1.000
_cell.length_b   1.000
_cell.length_c   1.000
_cell.angle_alpha   90.00
_cell.angle_beta   90.00
_cell.angle_gamma   90.00
#
_symmetry.space_group_name_H-M   'P 1'
#
loop_
_entity.id
_entity.type
_entity.pdbx_description
1 polymer ?
#
loop_
_entity_poly.entity_id
_entity_poly.type
_entity_poly.pdbx_seq_one_letter_code
_entity_poly.pdbx_strand_id
1 'polypeptide(L)'
;MTNGHLKHETANMAKKIEILEVSKRKLMGQGLGSCSMDELQEIDSKLERSLENIRARKAQLFKDEIESLKARECLLQEENANLREKCRLMPTPSAPAAPALMPLTPPTQLKERGNCSKNTQNSEVETELFIGLPVMRCS
;
A
#
# COMPACT_ATOMS: atom_id res chain seq x y z
N MET A 1 -12.83 46.12 -18.76
CA MET A 1 -13.64 44.92 -19.06
C MET A 1 -15.11 45.30 -18.90
N THR A 2 -15.95 45.06 -19.90
CA THR A 2 -17.38 45.44 -19.85
C THR A 2 -18.21 44.37 -19.13
N ASN A 3 -19.34 44.75 -18.51
CA ASN A 3 -20.27 43.82 -17.83
C ASN A 3 -20.70 42.64 -18.76
N GLY A 4 -20.82 42.89 -20.06
CA GLY A 4 -21.13 41.85 -21.06
C GLY A 4 -20.03 40.79 -21.20
N HIS A 5 -18.74 41.18 -21.13
CA HIS A 5 -17.63 40.24 -21.19
C HIS A 5 -17.63 39.28 -20.01
N LEU A 6 -17.82 39.81 -18.80
CA LEU A 6 -17.83 39.00 -17.57
C LEU A 6 -19.01 38.02 -17.55
N LYS A 7 -20.19 38.44 -18.04
CA LYS A 7 -21.36 37.55 -18.18
C LYS A 7 -21.10 36.41 -19.16
N HIS A 8 -20.50 36.70 -20.31
CA HIS A 8 -20.16 35.68 -21.30
C HIS A 8 -19.14 34.68 -20.73
N GLU A 9 -18.10 35.17 -20.07
CA GLU A 9 -17.06 34.34 -19.46
C GLU A 9 -17.62 33.44 -18.35
N THR A 10 -18.52 33.97 -17.52
CA THR A 10 -19.25 33.21 -16.49
C THR A 10 -20.10 32.09 -17.10
N ALA A 11 -20.86 32.40 -18.15
CA ALA A 11 -21.69 31.41 -18.84
C ALA A 11 -20.85 30.29 -19.47
N ASN A 12 -19.70 30.64 -20.04
CA ASN A 12 -18.77 29.67 -20.61
C ASN A 12 -18.19 28.73 -19.53
N MET A 13 -17.82 29.30 -18.37
CA MET A 13 -17.34 28.50 -17.24
C MET A 13 -18.42 27.55 -16.71
N ALA A 14 -19.66 28.04 -16.55
CA ALA A 14 -20.79 27.23 -16.11
C ALA A 14 -21.04 26.04 -17.06
N LYS A 15 -21.02 26.28 -18.37
CA LYS A 15 -21.15 25.23 -19.37
C LYS A 15 -20.02 24.19 -19.29
N LYS A 16 -18.79 24.63 -19.04
CA LYS A 16 -17.64 23.73 -18.88
C LYS A 16 -17.80 22.84 -17.63
N ILE A 17 -18.28 23.40 -16.53
CA ILE A 17 -18.57 22.65 -15.30
C ILE A 17 -19.64 21.60 -15.59
N GLU A 18 -20.75 21.97 -16.23
CA GLU A 18 -21.83 21.05 -16.57
C GLU A 18 -21.34 19.86 -17.41
N ILE A 19 -20.52 20.10 -18.43
CA ILE A 19 -19.92 19.05 -19.26
C ILE A 19 -19.05 18.11 -18.41
N LEU A 20 -18.23 18.66 -17.51
CA LEU A 20 -17.38 17.86 -16.62
C LEU A 20 -18.20 17.02 -15.65
N GLU A 21 -19.28 17.56 -15.10
CA GLU A 21 -20.18 16.84 -14.20
C GLU A 21 -20.92 15.70 -14.90
N VAL A 22 -21.38 15.93 -16.14
CA VAL A 22 -21.98 14.88 -16.98
C VAL A 22 -20.95 13.78 -17.26
N SER A 23 -19.73 14.15 -17.65
CA SER A 23 -18.65 13.20 -17.90
C SER A 23 -18.32 12.38 -16.66
N LYS A 24 -18.22 13.03 -15.48
CA LYS A 24 -18.02 12.36 -14.20
C LYS A 24 -19.14 11.36 -13.90
N ARG A 25 -20.40 11.75 -14.06
CA ARG A 25 -21.55 10.85 -13.82
C ARG A 25 -21.50 9.62 -14.73
N LYS A 26 -21.22 9.81 -16.03
CA LYS A 26 -21.04 8.71 -16.99
C LYS A 26 -19.92 7.75 -16.55
N LEU A 27 -18.76 8.27 -16.16
CA LEU A 27 -17.65 7.45 -15.62
C LEU A 27 -18.00 6.70 -14.34
N MET A 28 -18.95 7.21 -13.56
CA MET A 28 -19.49 6.57 -12.35
C MET A 28 -20.64 5.58 -12.65
N GLY A 29 -20.91 5.28 -13.93
CA GLY A 29 -21.97 4.36 -14.35
C GLY A 29 -23.38 4.97 -14.33
N GLN A 30 -23.51 6.29 -14.19
CA GLN A 30 -24.80 6.97 -14.08
C GLN A 30 -25.22 7.59 -15.42
N GLY A 31 -26.51 7.52 -15.75
CA GLY A 31 -27.05 8.19 -16.93
C GLY A 31 -26.59 7.59 -18.27
N LEU A 32 -26.19 6.32 -18.27
CA LEU A 32 -25.68 5.64 -19.47
C LEU A 32 -26.76 5.30 -20.51
N GLY A 33 -28.05 5.35 -20.14
CA GLY A 33 -29.15 5.03 -21.06
C GLY A 33 -29.25 5.97 -22.28
N SER A 34 -28.61 7.14 -22.23
CA SER A 34 -28.51 8.07 -23.36
C SER A 34 -27.19 7.98 -24.13
N CYS A 35 -26.30 7.06 -23.77
CA CYS A 35 -25.00 6.88 -24.43
C CYS A 35 -25.15 6.07 -25.71
N SER A 36 -24.36 6.42 -26.73
CA SER A 36 -24.18 5.55 -27.89
C SER A 36 -23.27 4.36 -27.54
N MET A 37 -23.23 3.35 -28.41
CA MET A 37 -22.32 2.21 -28.24
C MET A 37 -20.86 2.66 -28.20
N ASP A 38 -20.47 3.57 -29.09
CA ASP A 38 -19.10 4.09 -29.16
C ASP A 38 -18.71 4.85 -27.88
N GLU A 39 -19.61 5.70 -27.35
CA GLU A 39 -19.39 6.39 -26.08
C GLU A 39 -19.20 5.40 -24.92
N LEU A 40 -20.00 4.34 -24.90
CA LEU A 40 -19.94 3.32 -23.86
C LEU A 40 -18.62 2.55 -23.93
N GLN A 41 -18.16 2.20 -25.13
CA GLN A 41 -16.88 1.54 -25.36
C GLN A 41 -15.69 2.43 -24.97
N GLU A 42 -15.76 3.74 -25.22
CA GLU A 42 -14.74 4.69 -24.78
C GLU A 42 -14.66 4.77 -23.26
N ILE A 43 -15.83 4.86 -22.60
CA ILE A 43 -15.92 4.89 -21.13
C ILE A 43 -15.28 3.63 -20.54
N ASP A 44 -15.65 2.46 -21.05
CA ASP A 44 -15.14 1.18 -20.59
C ASP A 44 -13.60 1.08 -20.75
N SER A 45 -13.12 1.34 -21.97
CA SER A 45 -11.68 1.34 -22.29
C SER A 45 -10.89 2.35 -21.46
N LYS A 46 -11.50 3.47 -21.05
CA LYS A 46 -10.86 4.47 -20.18
C LYS A 46 -10.81 3.99 -18.73
N LEU A 47 -11.88 3.36 -18.24
CA LEU A 47 -11.93 2.80 -16.90
C LEU A 47 -10.95 1.64 -16.74
N GLU A 48 -10.90 0.71 -17.70
CA GLU A 48 -9.96 -0.42 -17.69
C GLU A 48 -8.50 0.05 -17.60
N ARG A 49 -8.06 0.92 -18.53
CA ARG A 49 -6.70 1.47 -18.52
C ARG A 49 -6.38 2.22 -17.24
N SER A 50 -7.34 3.00 -16.72
CA SER A 50 -7.13 3.74 -15.46
C SER A 50 -6.97 2.78 -14.28
N LEU A 51 -7.78 1.72 -14.22
CA LEU A 51 -7.70 0.72 -13.15
C LEU A 51 -6.40 -0.07 -13.23
N GLU A 52 -5.96 -0.46 -14.42
CA GLU A 52 -4.66 -1.09 -14.65
C GLU A 52 -3.52 -0.22 -14.10
N ASN A 53 -3.50 1.06 -14.49
CA ASN A 53 -2.48 2.01 -14.01
C ASN A 53 -2.50 2.18 -12.48
N ILE A 54 -3.70 2.27 -11.87
CA ILE A 54 -3.84 2.38 -10.41
C ILE A 54 -3.28 1.13 -9.72
N ARG A 55 -3.64 -0.06 -10.22
CA ARG A 55 -3.16 -1.34 -9.66
C ARG A 55 -1.66 -1.48 -9.80
N ALA A 56 -1.11 -1.18 -10.97
CA ALA A 56 0.33 -1.23 -11.21
C ALA A 56 1.10 -0.29 -10.27
N ARG A 57 0.62 0.96 -10.12
CA ARG A 57 1.24 1.92 -9.20
C ARG A 57 1.15 1.47 -7.74
N LYS A 58 0.01 0.93 -7.31
CA LYS A 58 -0.18 0.40 -5.95
C LYS A 58 0.77 -0.77 -5.68
N ALA A 59 0.90 -1.69 -6.65
CA ALA A 59 1.81 -2.82 -6.54
C ALA A 59 3.28 -2.36 -6.44
N GLN A 60 3.68 -1.38 -7.24
CA GLN A 60 5.03 -0.83 -7.20
C GLN A 60 5.32 -0.17 -5.84
N LEU A 61 4.41 0.66 -5.32
CA LEU A 61 4.60 1.31 -4.02
C LEU A 61 4.76 0.30 -2.89
N PHE A 62 3.95 -0.76 -2.85
CA PHE A 62 4.11 -1.81 -1.85
C PHE A 62 5.39 -2.60 -2.00
N LYS A 63 5.83 -2.87 -3.24
CA LYS A 63 7.11 -3.52 -3.49
C LYS A 63 8.26 -2.66 -2.92
N ASP A 64 8.25 -1.36 -3.21
CA ASP A 64 9.26 -0.42 -2.72
C ASP A 64 9.27 -0.35 -1.18
N GLU A 65 8.10 -0.33 -0.55
CA GLU A 65 7.97 -0.32 0.91
C GLU A 65 8.48 -1.62 1.55
N ILE A 66 8.14 -2.77 0.97
CA ILE A 66 8.64 -4.08 1.42
C ILE A 66 10.17 -4.15 1.31
N GLU A 67 10.74 -3.66 0.20
CA GLU A 67 12.19 -3.64 0.00
C GLU A 67 12.89 -2.72 1.01
N SER A 68 12.32 -1.53 1.27
CA SER A 68 12.83 -0.60 2.29
C SER A 68 12.81 -1.21 3.69
N LEU A 69 11.71 -1.86 4.07
CA LEU A 69 11.58 -2.51 5.38
C LEU A 69 12.56 -3.66 5.54
N LYS A 70 12.77 -4.49 4.51
CA LYS A 70 13.78 -5.56 4.52
C LYS A 70 15.19 -5.02 4.69
N ALA A 71 15.54 -3.94 3.99
CA ALA A 71 16.85 -3.32 4.14
C ALA A 71 17.05 -2.80 5.57
N ARG A 72 16.03 -2.16 6.15
CA ARG A 72 16.05 -1.69 7.54
C ARG A 72 16.17 -2.83 8.54
N GLU A 73 15.46 -3.93 8.32
CA GLU A 73 15.56 -5.13 9.16
C GLU A 73 17.00 -5.67 9.19
N CYS A 74 17.63 -5.82 8.02
CA CYS A 74 19.02 -6.28 7.93
C CYS A 74 19.98 -5.38 8.71
N LEU A 75 19.88 -4.06 8.55
CA LEU A 75 20.74 -3.10 9.25
C LEU A 75 20.56 -3.17 10.78
N LEU A 76 19.32 -3.27 11.25
CA LEU A 76 19.04 -3.38 12.67
C LEU A 76 19.49 -4.71 13.25
N GLN A 77 19.42 -5.81 12.48
CA GLN A 77 19.94 -7.10 12.91
C GLN A 77 21.46 -7.08 13.06
N GLU A 78 22.17 -6.46 12.12
CA GLU A 78 23.63 -6.26 12.18
C GLU A 78 24.03 -5.40 13.38
N GLU A 79 23.36 -4.26 13.59
CA GLU A 79 23.61 -3.39 14.74
C GLU A 79 23.34 -4.11 16.07
N ASN A 80 22.24 -4.85 16.18
CA ASN A 80 21.94 -5.64 17.37
C ASN A 80 22.98 -6.73 17.63
N ALA A 81 23.50 -7.39 16.59
CA ALA A 81 24.57 -8.37 16.73
C ALA A 81 25.84 -7.73 17.30
N ASN A 82 26.25 -6.58 16.75
CA ASN A 82 27.40 -5.80 17.20
C ASN A 82 27.23 -5.33 18.66
N LEU A 83 26.05 -4.85 19.04
CA LEU A 83 25.76 -4.44 20.42
C LEU A 83 25.81 -5.62 21.39
N ARG A 84 25.26 -6.78 21.01
CA ARG A 84 25.31 -8.01 21.83
C ARG A 84 26.75 -8.46 22.06
N GLU A 85 27.61 -8.37 21.05
CA GLU A 85 29.03 -8.67 21.19
C GLU A 85 29.72 -7.68 22.15
N LYS A 86 29.51 -6.38 21.97
CA LYS A 86 30.06 -5.35 22.88
C LYS A 86 29.62 -5.55 24.33
N CYS A 87 28.33 -5.85 24.56
CA CYS A 87 27.82 -6.11 25.90
C CYS A 87 28.42 -7.37 26.54
N ARG A 88 28.78 -8.40 25.76
CA ARG A 88 29.49 -9.58 26.27
C ARG A 88 30.92 -9.26 26.72
N LEU A 89 31.56 -8.28 26.10
CA LEU A 89 32.94 -7.87 26.38
C LEU A 89 33.04 -6.85 27.52
N MET A 90 31.93 -6.25 27.96
CA MET A 90 31.89 -5.35 29.11
C MET A 90 31.85 -6.16 30.41
N PRO A 91 32.82 -6.02 31.34
CA PRO A 91 32.75 -6.62 32.65
C PRO A 91 31.59 -5.98 33.41
N THR A 92 30.62 -6.79 33.85
CA THR A 92 29.65 -6.35 34.84
C THR A 92 30.39 -6.07 36.15
N PRO A 93 30.30 -4.86 36.74
CA PRO A 93 30.80 -4.66 38.10
C PRO A 93 30.03 -5.61 39.01
N SER A 94 30.77 -6.47 39.68
CA SER A 94 30.29 -7.48 40.60
C SER A 94 29.42 -6.87 41.71
N ALA A 95 28.11 -6.96 41.57
CA ALA A 95 27.20 -6.87 42.71
C ALA A 95 27.12 -8.25 43.39
N PRO A 96 27.11 -8.33 44.73
CA PRO A 96 27.21 -9.59 45.45
C PRO A 96 25.94 -10.43 45.28
N ALA A 97 26.15 -11.74 45.28
CA ALA A 97 25.19 -12.80 44.97
C ALA A 97 23.81 -12.65 45.63
N ALA A 98 22.76 -12.71 44.82
CA ALA A 98 21.44 -13.17 45.23
C ALA A 98 21.14 -14.51 44.52
N PRO A 99 20.60 -15.53 45.22
CA PRO A 99 20.45 -16.85 44.64
C PRO A 99 19.18 -16.97 43.79
N ALA A 100 19.37 -17.58 42.60
CA ALA A 100 18.44 -18.41 41.85
C ALA A 100 16.97 -17.96 41.70
N LEU A 101 16.69 -17.30 40.58
CA LEU A 101 15.49 -17.60 39.78
C LEU A 101 15.95 -18.09 38.38
N MET A 102 15.26 -19.12 37.92
CA MET A 102 15.59 -20.05 36.84
C MET A 102 16.11 -19.46 35.52
N PRO A 103 17.00 -20.19 34.80
CA PRO A 103 17.48 -19.80 33.49
C PRO A 103 16.39 -19.95 32.44
N LEU A 104 15.99 -18.85 31.81
CA LEU A 104 15.27 -18.91 30.54
C LEU A 104 16.24 -19.47 29.49
N THR A 105 16.12 -20.77 29.27
CA THR A 105 16.55 -21.61 28.14
C THR A 105 17.40 -20.93 27.05
N PRO A 106 18.52 -21.54 26.62
CA PRO A 106 19.27 -21.04 25.46
C PRO A 106 18.35 -21.05 24.24
N PRO A 107 18.28 -19.98 23.42
CA PRO A 107 17.72 -20.12 22.10
C PRO A 107 18.61 -21.11 21.36
N THR A 108 17.98 -22.25 21.04
CA THR A 108 18.44 -23.31 20.17
C THR A 108 19.27 -22.73 19.01
N GLN A 109 20.46 -23.30 18.81
CA GLN A 109 21.34 -23.05 17.69
C GLN A 109 20.59 -23.28 16.36
N LEU A 110 20.01 -22.24 15.76
CA LEU A 110 19.74 -22.23 14.32
C LEU A 110 20.97 -21.68 13.62
N LYS A 111 21.89 -22.61 13.40
CA LYS A 111 22.86 -22.69 12.31
C LYS A 111 22.81 -21.51 11.34
N GLU A 112 23.90 -20.76 11.28
CA GLU A 112 24.22 -19.89 10.15
C GLU A 112 23.97 -20.66 8.84
N ARG A 113 23.00 -20.18 8.08
CA ARG A 113 22.98 -20.43 6.65
C ARG A 113 22.83 -19.07 6.01
N GLY A 114 23.96 -18.46 5.66
CA GLY A 114 23.97 -17.53 4.55
C GLY A 114 23.25 -18.21 3.38
N ASN A 115 22.15 -17.62 2.92
CA ASN A 115 21.63 -17.88 1.59
C ASN A 115 20.59 -16.83 1.21
N CYS A 116 21.01 -15.88 0.39
CA CYS A 116 20.11 -15.29 -0.60
C CYS A 116 19.84 -16.35 -1.69
N SER A 117 18.83 -17.19 -1.53
CA SER A 117 18.18 -17.82 -2.69
C SER A 117 16.89 -18.55 -2.35
N LYS A 118 15.83 -18.07 -3.01
CA LYS A 118 14.75 -18.81 -3.66
C LYS A 118 14.22 -20.02 -2.89
N ASN A 119 13.08 -19.85 -2.21
CA ASN A 119 12.09 -20.91 -2.18
C ASN A 119 10.66 -20.35 -2.18
N THR A 120 9.97 -20.73 -3.24
CA THR A 120 8.54 -20.65 -3.46
C THR A 120 7.83 -21.57 -2.47
N GLN A 121 7.20 -21.00 -1.45
CA GLN A 121 5.99 -21.58 -0.90
C GLN A 121 4.96 -20.46 -0.82
N ASN A 122 4.16 -20.36 -1.89
CA ASN A 122 2.89 -19.66 -1.87
C ASN A 122 2.04 -20.34 -0.79
N SER A 123 2.09 -19.83 0.44
CA SER A 123 0.97 -19.99 1.33
C SER A 123 -0.09 -19.03 0.81
N GLU A 124 -1.11 -19.59 0.18
CA GLU A 124 -2.34 -18.87 -0.14
C GLU A 124 -2.98 -18.47 1.18
N VAL A 125 -2.59 -17.30 1.69
CA VAL A 125 -3.33 -16.63 2.74
C VAL A 125 -4.57 -16.06 2.09
N GLU A 126 -5.69 -16.74 2.32
CA GLU A 126 -7.02 -16.23 1.99
C GLU A 126 -7.26 -14.99 2.86
N THR A 127 -6.83 -13.83 2.34
CA THR A 127 -7.17 -12.55 2.94
C THR A 127 -8.63 -12.28 2.59
N GLU A 128 -9.50 -12.16 3.59
CA GLU A 128 -10.84 -11.57 3.41
C GLU A 128 -10.75 -10.05 3.13
N LEU A 129 -9.83 -9.64 2.26
CA LEU A 129 -9.62 -8.27 1.85
C LEU A 129 -10.56 -7.96 0.69
N PHE A 130 -11.78 -7.56 1.02
CA PHE A 130 -12.71 -7.01 0.04
C PHE A 130 -12.21 -5.63 -0.41
N ILE A 131 -11.63 -5.57 -1.60
CA ILE A 131 -11.38 -4.30 -2.30
C ILE A 131 -12.58 -4.05 -3.22
N GLY A 132 -13.64 -3.50 -2.61
CA GLY A 132 -14.90 -3.08 -3.25
C GLY A 132 -15.73 -2.26 -2.25
N LEU A 133 -16.81 -1.62 -2.70
CA LEU A 133 -17.76 -0.96 -1.78
C LEU A 133 -18.32 -1.99 -0.78
N PRO A 134 -18.39 -1.67 0.53
CA PRO A 134 -18.82 -2.62 1.54
C PRO A 134 -20.23 -3.16 1.26
N VAL A 135 -20.44 -4.46 1.48
CA VAL A 135 -21.78 -5.08 1.42
C VAL A 135 -22.66 -4.45 2.49
N MET A 136 -23.61 -3.62 2.07
CA MET A 136 -24.71 -3.20 2.93
C MET A 136 -25.60 -4.42 3.14
N ARG A 137 -25.56 -5.01 4.34
CA ARG A 137 -26.61 -5.94 4.74
C ARG A 137 -27.87 -5.10 4.96
N CYS A 138 -28.78 -5.14 3.98
CA CYS A 138 -30.12 -4.60 4.17
C CYS A 138 -30.81 -5.43 5.25
N SER A 139 -31.14 -4.77 6.37
CA SER A 139 -32.14 -5.22 7.34
C SER A 139 -33.53 -4.79 6.89
#